data_AF-A0A975CFM6-F1
#
_entry.id   AF-A0A975CFM6-F1
#
_cell.length_a   1.000
_cell.length_b   1.000
_cell.length_c   1.000
_cell.angle_alpha   90.00
_cell.angle_beta   90.00
_cell.angle_gamma   90.00
#
_symmetry.space_group_name_H-M   'P 1'
#
loop_
_entity.id
_entity.type
_entity.pdbx_description
1 polymer ?
#
loop_
_entity_poly.entity_id
_entity_poly.type
_entity_poly.pdbx_seq_one_letter_code
_entity_poly.pdbx_strand_id
1 'polypeptide(L)'
;MANGTFAINPAASSATPNSGQPITYSSLTTGVCTVSGTTVTMLAAGTCTLAADQAAGTDTNGDSYMAAAQVTQNVTITNNPGGVAAVPTLGEWGLMLLGLLAAALGVRGLRRQA
;
A
#
# COMPACT_ATOMS: atom_id res chain seq x y z
N MET A 1 -8.07 -7.32 2.81
CA MET A 1 -7.37 -6.15 3.39
C MET A 1 -8.00 -4.91 2.76
N ALA A 2 -9.08 -4.38 3.30
CA ALA A 2 -9.66 -3.11 2.83
C ALA A 2 -9.20 -2.01 3.80
N ASN A 3 -8.91 -0.80 3.30
CA ASN A 3 -8.39 0.38 4.01
C ASN A 3 -6.86 0.57 4.13
N GLY A 4 -6.05 -0.04 3.26
CA GLY A 4 -4.69 0.47 3.08
C GLY A 4 -4.71 1.81 2.34
N THR A 5 -3.72 2.67 2.58
CA THR A 5 -3.54 3.93 1.85
C THR A 5 -2.17 3.98 1.19
N PHE A 6 -2.07 4.65 0.05
CA PHE A 6 -0.80 5.03 -0.55
C PHE A 6 -0.83 6.50 -0.99
N ALA A 7 0.34 7.11 -1.06
CA ALA A 7 0.47 8.48 -1.56
C ALA A 7 0.73 8.47 -3.06
N ILE A 8 0.15 9.43 -3.78
CA ILE A 8 0.55 9.79 -5.14
C ILE A 8 1.94 10.43 -5.03
N ASN A 9 2.96 9.69 -5.45
CA ASN A 9 4.35 10.11 -5.38
C ASN A 9 5.15 9.54 -6.58
N PRO A 10 5.78 10.40 -7.40
CA PRO A 10 5.73 11.86 -7.35
C PRO A 10 4.34 12.41 -7.69
N ALA A 11 3.95 13.49 -7.03
CA ALA A 11 2.79 14.28 -7.44
C ALA A 11 3.16 15.10 -8.69
N ALA A 12 2.21 15.24 -9.61
CA ALA A 12 2.32 16.17 -10.73
C ALA A 12 2.52 17.60 -10.23
N SER A 13 3.28 18.37 -11.00
CA SER A 13 3.66 19.74 -10.68
C SER A 13 3.17 20.69 -11.75
N SER A 14 2.71 21.86 -11.31
CA SER A 14 2.33 22.99 -12.16
C SER A 14 3.31 24.16 -12.03
N ALA A 15 4.49 23.93 -11.46
CA ALA A 15 5.51 24.96 -11.30
C ALA A 15 5.94 25.55 -12.66
N THR A 16 6.55 26.74 -12.61
CA THR A 16 7.07 27.45 -13.78
C THR A 16 7.96 26.53 -14.63
N PRO A 17 7.83 26.55 -15.97
CA PRO A 17 7.13 27.53 -16.81
C PRO A 17 5.63 27.25 -17.07
N ASN A 18 4.99 26.37 -16.29
CA ASN A 18 3.55 26.13 -16.40
C ASN A 18 2.73 27.21 -15.65
N SER A 19 1.40 27.10 -15.70
CA SER A 19 0.46 28.09 -15.16
C SER A 19 0.53 28.36 -13.66
N GLY A 20 1.24 27.54 -12.86
CA GLY A 20 1.25 27.65 -11.39
C GLY A 20 -0.03 27.18 -10.70
N GLN A 21 -1.07 26.81 -11.46
CA GLN A 21 -2.38 26.44 -10.91
C GLN A 21 -2.36 25.07 -10.22
N PRO A 22 -3.05 24.89 -9.09
CA PRO A 22 -3.04 23.63 -8.35
C PRO A 22 -3.60 22.49 -9.20
N ILE A 23 -3.01 21.31 -9.02
CA ILE A 23 -3.49 20.06 -9.62
C ILE A 23 -4.35 19.34 -8.60
N THR A 24 -5.56 18.97 -8.99
CA THR A 24 -6.50 18.23 -8.15
C THR A 24 -6.58 16.79 -8.61
N TYR A 25 -6.58 15.86 -7.66
CA TYR A 25 -6.71 14.43 -7.94
C TYR A 25 -8.09 13.92 -7.55
N SER A 26 -8.64 13.04 -8.38
CA SER A 26 -9.90 12.36 -8.13
C SER A 26 -9.82 10.88 -8.51
N SER A 27 -10.77 10.08 -8.03
CA SER A 27 -10.95 8.69 -8.46
C SER A 27 -12.17 8.62 -9.36
N LEU A 28 -12.01 8.03 -10.55
CA LEU A 28 -13.10 7.70 -11.46
C LEU A 28 -13.75 6.35 -11.11
N THR A 29 -13.16 5.60 -10.18
CA THR A 29 -13.62 4.29 -9.72
C THR A 29 -13.80 4.31 -8.20
N THR A 30 -14.73 5.12 -7.71
CA THR A 30 -14.92 5.39 -6.28
C THR A 30 -15.29 4.16 -5.45
N GLY A 31 -15.82 3.10 -6.08
CA GLY A 31 -16.04 1.80 -5.42
C GLY A 31 -14.77 0.97 -5.21
N VAL A 32 -13.68 1.29 -5.91
CA VAL A 32 -12.38 0.59 -5.84
C VAL A 32 -11.39 1.39 -4.99
N CYS A 33 -11.36 2.72 -5.15
CA CYS A 33 -10.47 3.61 -4.41
C CYS A 33 -11.06 5.02 -4.28
N THR A 34 -10.72 5.74 -3.21
CA THR A 34 -11.07 7.16 -3.01
C THR A 34 -9.80 8.00 -2.86
N VAL A 35 -9.88 9.30 -3.16
CA VAL A 35 -8.74 10.23 -3.06
C VAL A 35 -9.08 11.39 -2.15
N SER A 36 -8.12 11.78 -1.30
CA SER A 36 -8.15 13.04 -0.54
C SER A 36 -6.80 13.72 -0.66
N GLY A 37 -6.76 14.90 -1.30
CA GLY A 37 -5.52 15.56 -1.67
C GLY A 37 -4.68 14.69 -2.60
N THR A 38 -3.57 14.14 -2.08
CA THR A 38 -2.69 13.20 -2.80
C THR A 38 -2.68 11.80 -2.19
N THR A 39 -3.55 11.52 -1.21
CA THR A 39 -3.63 10.19 -0.58
C THR A 39 -4.79 9.40 -1.17
N VAL A 40 -4.48 8.18 -1.61
CA VAL A 40 -5.44 7.23 -2.14
C VAL A 40 -5.74 6.18 -1.08
N THR A 41 -7.03 5.98 -0.81
CA THR A 41 -7.53 4.90 0.05
C THR A 41 -8.03 3.77 -0.82
N MET A 42 -7.62 2.54 -0.51
CA MET A 42 -8.01 1.33 -1.22
C MET A 42 -9.24 0.71 -0.56
N LEU A 43 -10.34 0.61 -1.31
CA LEU A 43 -11.63 0.11 -0.81
C LEU A 43 -11.84 -1.35 -1.18
N ALA A 44 -11.54 -1.72 -2.43
CA ALA A 44 -11.71 -3.07 -2.94
C ALA A 44 -10.58 -3.45 -3.91
N ALA A 45 -10.38 -4.76 -4.11
CA ALA A 45 -9.53 -5.24 -5.18
C ALA A 45 -10.17 -4.94 -6.54
N GLY A 46 -9.36 -4.52 -7.51
CA GLY A 46 -9.81 -4.07 -8.82
C GLY A 46 -8.91 -2.98 -9.40
N THR A 47 -9.31 -2.43 -10.54
CA THR A 47 -8.61 -1.29 -11.16
C THR A 47 -9.11 0.02 -10.57
N CYS A 48 -8.21 0.75 -9.93
CA CYS A 48 -8.40 2.11 -9.47
C CYS A 48 -7.96 3.08 -10.58
N THR A 49 -8.89 3.82 -11.17
CA THR A 49 -8.58 4.87 -12.15
C THR A 49 -8.54 6.21 -11.45
N LEU A 50 -7.35 6.81 -11.41
CA LEU A 50 -7.09 8.14 -10.85
C LEU A 50 -7.07 9.16 -11.97
N ALA A 51 -7.66 10.32 -11.75
CA ALA A 51 -7.60 11.47 -12.66
C ALA A 51 -6.85 12.62 -11.98
N ALA A 52 -6.06 13.34 -12.77
CA ALA A 52 -5.40 14.58 -12.40
C ALA A 52 -5.92 15.70 -13.30
N ASP A 53 -6.42 16.76 -12.68
CA ASP A 53 -7.07 17.89 -13.33
C ASP A 53 -6.34 19.19 -12.98
N GLN A 54 -6.21 20.06 -13.97
CA GLN A 54 -5.71 21.42 -13.77
C GLN A 54 -6.64 22.42 -14.43
N ALA A 55 -7.20 23.32 -13.62
CA ALA A 55 -8.09 24.36 -14.09
C ALA A 55 -7.33 25.43 -14.91
N ALA A 56 -8.09 26.20 -15.68
CA ALA A 56 -7.59 27.42 -16.30
C ALA A 56 -7.09 28.42 -15.23
N GLY A 57 -6.24 29.35 -15.64
CA GLY A 57 -5.75 30.37 -14.72
C GLY A 57 -4.81 31.36 -15.39
N THR A 58 -4.34 32.30 -14.58
CA THR A 58 -3.35 33.29 -14.99
C THR A 58 -2.16 33.16 -14.07
N ASP A 59 -0.95 33.06 -14.64
CA ASP A 59 0.26 32.96 -13.83
C ASP A 59 0.62 34.31 -13.17
N THR A 60 1.72 34.34 -12.42
CA THR A 60 2.21 35.55 -11.76
C THR A 60 2.73 36.62 -12.71
N ASN A 61 3.00 36.28 -13.98
CA ASN A 61 3.46 37.21 -15.00
C ASN A 61 2.29 37.82 -15.80
N GLY A 62 1.07 37.34 -15.57
CA GLY A 62 -0.14 37.80 -16.26
C GLY A 62 -0.49 36.96 -17.49
N ASP A 63 0.20 35.86 -17.74
CA ASP A 63 -0.05 34.98 -18.87
C ASP A 63 -1.27 34.10 -18.61
N SER A 64 -2.19 34.04 -19.56
CA SER A 64 -3.44 33.28 -19.43
C SER A 64 -3.31 31.86 -19.99
N TYR A 65 -3.71 30.88 -19.21
CA TYR A 65 -3.66 29.45 -19.52
C TYR A 65 -5.06 28.86 -19.53
N MET A 66 -5.35 28.06 -20.56
CA MET A 66 -6.56 27.25 -20.59
C MET A 66 -6.45 26.07 -19.62
N ALA A 67 -7.58 25.46 -19.29
CA ALA A 67 -7.58 24.22 -18.51
C ALA A 67 -6.79 23.14 -19.25
N ALA A 68 -5.98 22.37 -18.52
CA ALA A 68 -5.23 21.28 -19.11
C ALA A 68 -6.15 20.11 -19.45
N ALA A 69 -5.74 19.28 -20.42
CA ALA A 69 -6.41 18.01 -20.63
C ALA A 69 -6.26 17.13 -19.38
N GLN A 70 -7.36 16.50 -18.95
CA GLN A 70 -7.34 15.56 -17.84
C GLN A 70 -6.40 14.39 -18.16
N VAL A 71 -5.54 14.03 -17.20
CA VAL A 71 -4.67 12.87 -17.31
C VAL A 71 -5.15 11.78 -16.37
N THR A 72 -5.29 10.57 -16.88
CA THR A 72 -5.73 9.42 -16.10
C THR A 72 -4.62 8.39 -15.93
N GLN A 73 -4.57 7.74 -14.76
CA GLN A 73 -3.70 6.61 -14.48
C GLN A 73 -4.45 5.47 -13.81
N ASN A 74 -4.13 4.25 -14.22
CA ASN A 74 -4.73 3.04 -13.67
C ASN A 74 -3.77 2.36 -12.70
N VAL A 75 -4.27 2.05 -11.50
CA VAL A 75 -3.56 1.31 -10.46
C VAL A 75 -4.33 0.03 -10.16
N THR A 76 -3.68 -1.12 -10.28
CA THR A 76 -4.31 -2.40 -9.93
C THR A 76 -4.15 -2.67 -8.44
N ILE A 77 -5.27 -2.73 -7.73
CA ILE A 77 -5.33 -3.13 -6.32
C ILE A 77 -5.59 -4.63 -6.27
N THR A 78 -4.67 -5.37 -5.68
CA THR A 78 -4.82 -6.81 -5.45
C THR A 78 -4.93 -7.10 -3.97
N ASN A 79 -5.71 -8.12 -3.63
CA ASN A 79 -5.64 -8.69 -2.29
C ASN A 79 -4.34 -9.48 -2.20
N ASN A 80 -3.39 -9.02 -1.40
CA ASN A 80 -2.26 -9.85 -1.01
C ASN A 80 -2.66 -10.66 0.23
N PRO A 81 -2.96 -11.97 0.14
CA PRO A 81 -3.18 -12.80 1.32
C PRO A 81 -1.88 -13.03 2.14
N GLY A 82 -0.74 -12.47 1.73
CA GLY A 82 0.56 -12.65 2.36
C GLY A 82 0.69 -11.95 3.71
N GLY A 83 0.26 -12.65 4.77
CA GLY A 83 0.49 -12.25 6.16
C GLY A 83 0.56 -13.41 7.16
N VAL A 84 0.37 -14.65 6.74
CA VAL A 84 0.76 -15.82 7.53
C VAL A 84 1.82 -16.57 6.73
N ALA A 85 3.09 -16.25 6.96
CA ALA A 85 4.13 -17.22 6.66
C ALA A 85 3.70 -18.52 7.35
N ALA A 86 3.51 -19.60 6.60
CA ALA A 86 3.22 -20.89 7.19
C ALA A 86 4.30 -21.15 8.24
N VAL A 87 3.91 -21.29 9.51
CA VAL A 87 4.86 -21.71 10.55
C VAL A 87 5.37 -23.07 10.07
N PRO A 88 6.70 -23.28 9.90
CA PRO A 88 7.21 -24.57 9.48
C PRO A 88 6.82 -25.59 10.55
N THR A 89 5.82 -26.41 10.29
CA THR A 89 5.50 -27.54 11.14
C THR A 89 6.60 -28.57 10.94
N LEU A 90 7.26 -28.96 12.03
CA LEU A 90 8.16 -30.10 11.99
C LEU A 90 7.38 -31.32 11.52
N GLY A 91 7.94 -32.07 10.57
CA GLY A 91 7.42 -33.39 10.25
C GLY A 91 7.47 -34.32 11.47
N GLU A 92 6.82 -35.48 11.39
CA GLU A 92 6.73 -36.46 12.48
C GLU A 92 8.10 -36.78 13.10
N TRP A 93 9.13 -36.92 12.26
CA TRP A 93 10.52 -37.12 12.70
C TRP A 93 11.11 -35.93 13.47
N GLY A 94 10.81 -34.70 13.05
CA GLY A 94 11.27 -33.49 13.72
C GLY A 94 10.62 -33.32 15.10
N LEU A 95 9.34 -33.70 15.22
CA LEU A 95 8.62 -33.74 16.49
C LEU A 95 9.18 -34.82 17.43
N MET A 96 9.47 -36.01 16.91
CA MET A 96 10.06 -37.10 17.69
C MET A 96 11.45 -36.73 18.22
N LEU A 97 12.31 -36.14 17.38
CA LEU A 97 13.65 -35.71 17.79
C LEU A 97 13.61 -34.64 18.89
N LEU A 98 12.70 -33.68 18.80
CA LEU A 98 12.51 -32.66 19.82
C LEU A 98 12.01 -33.24 21.15
N GLY A 99 11.09 -34.21 21.10
CA GLY A 99 10.61 -34.94 22.29
C GLY A 99 11.72 -35.74 22.98
N LEU A 100 12.56 -36.45 22.21
CA LEU A 100 13.68 -37.22 22.74
C LEU A 100 14.75 -36.33 23.39
N LEU A 101 15.08 -35.19 22.78
CA LEU A 101 16.02 -34.22 23.35
C LEU A 101 15.51 -33.65 24.68
N ALA A 102 14.23 -33.27 24.75
CA ALA A 102 13.61 -32.76 25.98
C ALA A 102 13.65 -33.80 27.12
N ALA A 103 13.38 -35.08 26.82
CA ALA A 103 13.48 -36.15 27.80
C ALA A 103 14.93 -36.36 28.30
N ALA A 104 15.92 -36.33 27.40
CA ALA A 104 17.33 -36.52 27.77
C ALA A 104 17.89 -35.38 28.64
N LEU A 105 17.43 -34.14 28.43
CA LEU A 105 17.80 -32.98 29.24
C LEU A 105 17.06 -32.95 30.60
N GLY A 106 15.79 -33.36 30.66
CA GLY A 106 15.01 -33.41 31.90
C GLY A 106 15.44 -34.48 32.90
N VAL A 107 16.06 -35.57 32.43
CA VAL A 107 16.54 -36.67 33.30
C VAL A 107 17.77 -36.28 34.15
N ARG A 108 18.45 -35.16 33.84
CA ARG A 108 19.63 -34.70 34.61
C ARG A 108 19.30 -33.85 35.85
N GLY A 109 18.05 -33.43 36.05
CA GLY A 109 17.67 -32.53 37.15
C GLY A 109 17.07 -33.16 38.41
N LEU A 110 16.73 -34.46 38.41
CA LEU A 110 15.96 -35.08 39.51
C LEU A 110 16.66 -36.27 40.19
N ARG A 111 17.98 -36.42 40.03
CA ARG A 111 18.72 -37.40 40.83
C ARG A 111 19.84 -36.71 41.61
N ARG A 112 19.65 -36.71 42.94
CA ARG A 112 20.46 -36.16 44.06
C ARG A 112 19.97 -34.77 44.46
N GLN A 113 19.39 -34.53 45.63
CA GLN A 113 19.74 -35.10 46.94
C GLN A 113 18.51 -35.38 47.83
N ALA A 114 18.34 -36.65 48.19
CA ALA A 114 17.89 -37.07 49.51
C ALA A 114 19.04 -37.90 50.11
#